data_AF-A0A6M7WTA5-F1
#
_entry.id   AF-A0A6M7WTA5-F1
#
_cell.length_a   1.000
_cell.length_b   1.000
_cell.length_c   1.000
_cell.angle_alpha   90.00
_cell.angle_beta   90.00
_cell.angle_gamma   90.00
#
_symmetry.space_group_name_H-M   'P 1'
#
loop_
_entity.id
_entity.type
_entity.pdbx_description
1 polymer ?
#
loop_
_entity_poly.entity_id
_entity_poly.type
_entity_poly.pdbx_seq_one_letter_code
_entity_poly.pdbx_strand_id
1 'polypeptide(L)'
;MGAFSIWHWAILLLLIGVPVFFAVRSAAKAPQNPEALVGFGGWLMLLAIGQALSPLRTLADFANSADGYQQLMTLSNGPLAVYGEVALNLAFLALQLVVLVSMLRRSRRFPQLFLLQWLAIPVVFVLDTIWISSILEVPVNQVLAGDALVAPIASFVGTGIWVAYVYKSIRVRNTFNRTGASGQVARAS
;
A
#
# COMPACT_ATOMS: atom_id res chain seq x y z
N MET A 1 7.22 -16.06 30.51
CA MET A 1 6.65 -14.81 29.95
C MET A 1 7.81 -13.88 29.65
N GLY A 2 8.21 -13.76 28.37
CA GLY A 2 9.41 -13.04 27.98
C GLY A 2 9.26 -11.53 28.21
N ALA A 3 10.11 -10.96 29.05
CA ALA A 3 10.12 -9.52 29.34
C ALA A 3 10.55 -8.75 28.09
N PHE A 4 9.64 -7.96 27.50
CA PHE A 4 9.96 -7.04 26.41
C PHE A 4 10.90 -5.94 26.95
N SER A 5 12.18 -6.07 26.63
CA SER A 5 13.26 -5.20 27.11
C SER A 5 13.16 -3.79 26.54
N ILE A 6 13.40 -2.76 27.36
CA ILE A 6 13.44 -1.32 27.01
C ILE A 6 14.31 -1.04 25.77
N TRP A 7 15.31 -1.89 25.53
CA TRP A 7 16.15 -1.85 24.34
C TRP A 7 15.38 -1.96 23.01
N HIS A 8 14.23 -2.64 22.97
CA HIS A 8 13.39 -2.70 21.77
C HIS A 8 12.79 -1.35 21.42
N TRP A 9 12.34 -0.58 22.42
CA TRP A 9 11.82 0.77 22.23
C TRP A 9 12.92 1.75 21.84
N ALA A 10 14.11 1.61 22.41
CA ALA A 10 15.27 2.41 22.02
C ALA A 10 15.66 2.16 20.55
N ILE A 11 15.67 0.89 20.10
CA ILE A 11 15.96 0.52 18.71
C ILE A 11 14.87 1.03 17.75
N LEU A 12 13.59 0.91 18.13
CA LEU A 12 12.46 1.46 17.36
C LEU A 12 12.55 2.99 17.25
N LEU A 13 12.84 3.69 18.35
CA LEU A 13 13.02 5.14 18.36
C LEU A 13 14.26 5.58 17.58
N LEU A 14 15.31 4.77 17.50
CA LEU A 14 16.46 5.03 16.64
C LEU A 14 16.12 4.80 15.16
N LEU A 15 15.47 3.69 14.84
CA LEU A 15 15.05 3.33 13.48
C LEU A 15 14.00 4.28 12.90
N ILE A 16 13.14 4.87 13.74
CA ILE A 16 12.12 5.84 13.31
C ILE A 16 12.64 7.27 13.48
N GLY A 17 13.27 7.58 14.61
CA GLY A 17 13.71 8.91 14.97
C GLY A 17 14.87 9.42 14.12
N VAL A 18 15.81 8.56 13.69
CA VAL A 18 16.91 8.98 12.82
C VAL A 18 16.40 9.35 11.42
N PRO A 19 15.59 8.52 10.73
CA PRO A 19 14.97 8.92 9.47
C PRO A 19 14.07 10.14 9.59
N VAL A 20 13.30 10.27 10.69
CA VAL A 20 12.46 11.44 10.95
C VAL A 20 13.31 12.70 11.17
N PHE A 21 14.40 12.62 11.94
CA PHE A 21 15.32 13.73 12.18
C PHE A 21 16.00 14.18 10.87
N PHE A 22 16.46 13.24 10.05
CA PHE A 22 17.01 13.56 8.73
C PHE A 22 15.95 14.09 7.76
N ALA A 23 14.71 13.60 7.81
CA ALA A 23 13.59 14.13 7.02
C ALA A 23 13.21 15.56 7.43
N VAL A 24 13.18 15.87 8.72
CA VAL A 24 12.92 17.21 9.25
C VAL A 24 14.07 18.17 8.91
N ARG A 25 15.33 17.72 9.07
CA ARG A 25 16.51 18.53 8.72
C ARG A 25 16.64 18.77 7.21
N SER A 26 16.22 17.80 6.39
CA SER A 26 16.12 17.92 4.93
C SER A 26 15.00 18.88 4.51
N ALA A 27 13.87 18.89 5.23
CA ALA A 27 12.74 19.80 5.00
C ALA A 27 13.02 21.25 5.44
N ALA A 28 13.99 21.49 6.33
CA ALA A 28 14.34 22.83 6.81
C ALA A 28 14.96 23.73 5.72
N LYS A 29 15.43 23.17 4.60
CA LYS A 29 15.77 23.97 3.41
C LYS A 29 14.52 24.12 2.54
N ALA A 30 13.76 25.17 2.83
CA ALA A 30 12.65 25.59 1.97
C ALA A 30 13.20 25.88 0.55
N PRO A 31 12.73 25.19 -0.48
CA PRO A 31 13.06 25.55 -1.85
C PRO A 31 12.41 26.91 -2.14
N GLN A 32 13.22 27.89 -2.54
CA GLN A 32 12.74 29.24 -2.89
C GLN A 32 11.75 29.25 -4.07
N ASN A 33 11.64 28.15 -4.84
CA ASN A 33 10.67 27.97 -5.92
C ASN A 33 9.91 26.64 -5.79
N PRO A 34 8.60 26.64 -5.48
CA PRO A 34 7.76 25.45 -5.41
C PRO A 34 7.73 24.63 -6.72
N GLU A 35 7.94 25.28 -7.87
CA GLU A 35 7.98 24.64 -9.19
C GLU A 35 9.26 23.82 -9.45
N ALA A 36 10.31 24.05 -8.66
CA ALA A 36 11.56 23.29 -8.72
C ALA A 36 11.48 21.93 -8.01
N LEU A 37 10.41 21.68 -7.24
CA LEU A 37 10.20 20.41 -6.57
C LEU A 37 9.69 19.34 -7.54
N VAL A 38 10.62 18.58 -8.13
CA VAL A 38 10.33 17.48 -9.06
C VAL A 38 11.05 16.20 -8.63
N GLY A 39 10.40 15.04 -8.83
CA GLY A 39 10.98 13.73 -8.58
C GLY A 39 10.75 13.19 -7.16
N PHE A 40 11.28 12.00 -6.91
CA PHE A 40 11.17 11.31 -5.62
C PHE A 40 12.02 12.01 -4.57
N GLY A 41 11.35 12.63 -3.58
CA GLY A 41 12.00 13.30 -2.47
C GLY A 41 11.02 13.64 -1.35
N GLY A 42 11.55 13.86 -0.15
CA GLY A 42 10.74 14.09 1.05
C GLY A 42 9.69 13.00 1.27
N TRP A 43 8.46 13.41 1.61
CA TRP A 43 7.32 12.52 1.84
C TRP A 43 6.96 11.60 0.66
N LEU A 44 7.28 11.99 -0.58
CA LEU A 44 7.03 11.12 -1.74
C LEU A 44 7.96 9.90 -1.75
N MET A 45 9.14 9.99 -1.14
CA MET A 45 10.05 8.84 -1.01
C MET A 45 9.48 7.79 -0.05
N LEU A 46 8.88 8.23 1.06
CA LEU A 46 8.22 7.33 2.00
C LEU A 46 7.04 6.60 1.36
N LEU A 47 6.23 7.32 0.57
CA LEU A 47 5.16 6.69 -0.22
C LEU A 47 5.75 5.65 -1.20
N ALA A 48 6.86 5.97 -1.88
CA ALA A 48 7.50 5.06 -2.82
C ALA A 48 7.96 3.75 -2.16
N ILE A 49 8.58 3.86 -0.97
CA ILE A 49 8.98 2.72 -0.17
C ILE A 49 7.76 1.92 0.26
N GLY A 50 6.72 2.58 0.78
CA GLY A 50 5.48 1.89 1.18
C GLY A 50 4.82 1.14 0.01
N GLN A 51 4.76 1.75 -1.16
CA GLN A 51 4.22 1.12 -2.37
C GLN A 51 5.11 -0.02 -2.88
N ALA A 52 6.43 0.06 -2.69
CA ALA A 52 7.34 -1.03 -3.05
C ALA A 52 7.29 -2.21 -2.06
N LEU A 53 6.96 -1.94 -0.79
CA LEU A 53 6.80 -2.97 0.24
C LEU A 53 5.44 -3.67 0.18
N SER A 54 4.40 -3.07 -0.41
CA SER A 54 3.05 -3.67 -0.44
C SER A 54 2.99 -5.04 -1.14
N PRO A 55 3.64 -5.26 -2.31
CA PRO A 55 3.62 -6.56 -2.97
C PRO A 55 4.37 -7.61 -2.16
N LEU A 56 5.47 -7.22 -1.50
CA LEU A 56 6.25 -8.11 -0.64
C LEU A 56 5.44 -8.55 0.58
N ARG A 57 4.67 -7.63 1.18
CA ARG A 57 3.75 -7.96 2.27
C ARG A 57 2.69 -8.95 1.81
N THR A 58 2.06 -8.72 0.66
CA THR A 58 1.06 -9.63 0.09
C THR A 58 1.65 -11.03 -0.16
N LEU A 59 2.89 -11.12 -0.64
CA LEU A 59 3.60 -12.40 -0.80
C LEU A 59 3.91 -13.08 0.54
N ALA A 60 4.27 -12.31 1.57
CA ALA A 60 4.47 -12.84 2.91
C ALA A 60 3.14 -13.36 3.50
N ASP A 61 2.03 -12.66 3.27
CA ASP A 61 0.70 -13.09 3.69
C ASP A 61 0.33 -14.43 3.01
N PHE A 62 0.61 -14.59 1.71
CA PHE A 62 0.45 -15.89 1.02
C PHE A 62 1.28 -17.02 1.66
N ALA A 63 2.53 -16.74 2.02
CA ALA A 63 3.39 -17.74 2.65
C ALA A 63 2.88 -18.13 4.05
N ASN A 64 2.39 -17.16 4.81
CA ASN A 64 1.82 -17.40 6.15
C ASN A 64 0.49 -18.16 6.09
N SER A 65 -0.29 -17.98 5.02
CA SER A 65 -1.57 -18.68 4.82
C SER A 65 -1.42 -20.10 4.26
N ALA A 66 -0.21 -20.54 3.88
CA ALA A 66 0.02 -21.81 3.19
C ALA A 66 -0.50 -23.02 4.00
N ASP A 67 -0.22 -23.07 5.30
CA ASP A 67 -0.68 -24.17 6.17
C ASP A 67 -2.21 -24.16 6.31
N GLY A 68 -2.82 -22.97 6.41
CA GLY A 68 -4.28 -22.81 6.45
C GLY A 68 -4.94 -23.28 5.16
N TYR A 69 -4.35 -22.96 4.01
CA TYR A 69 -4.81 -23.46 2.72
C TYR A 69 -4.71 -24.98 2.61
N GLN A 70 -3.63 -25.59 3.11
CA GLN A 70 -3.50 -27.05 3.12
C GLN A 70 -4.59 -27.72 3.94
N GLN A 71 -4.95 -27.14 5.10
CA GLN A 71 -6.05 -27.66 5.92
C GLN A 71 -7.41 -27.51 5.20
N LEU A 72 -7.68 -26.34 4.63
CA LEU A 72 -8.90 -26.09 3.86
C LEU A 72 -9.03 -27.05 2.68
N MET A 73 -7.94 -27.36 1.98
CA MET A 73 -7.95 -28.30 0.84
C MET A 73 -8.44 -29.71 1.19
N THR A 74 -8.48 -30.10 2.47
CA THR A 74 -9.02 -31.39 2.92
C THR A 74 -10.55 -31.41 3.05
N LEU A 75 -11.20 -30.24 3.06
CA LEU A 75 -12.66 -30.10 3.13
C LEU A 75 -13.28 -30.23 1.74
N SER A 76 -14.53 -30.70 1.65
CA SER A 76 -15.24 -30.92 0.38
C SER A 76 -15.32 -29.65 -0.50
N ASN A 77 -15.57 -28.49 0.11
CA ASN A 77 -15.68 -27.20 -0.61
C ASN A 77 -14.41 -26.33 -0.46
N GLY A 78 -13.44 -26.78 0.32
CA GLY A 78 -12.28 -25.95 0.68
C GLY A 78 -11.34 -25.62 -0.49
N PRO A 79 -11.09 -26.50 -1.47
CA PRO A 79 -10.34 -26.12 -2.67
C PRO A 79 -10.94 -24.94 -3.42
N LEU A 80 -12.27 -24.90 -3.53
CA LEU A 80 -12.97 -23.80 -4.21
C LEU A 80 -12.90 -22.50 -3.41
N ALA A 81 -12.96 -22.58 -2.07
CA ALA A 81 -12.73 -21.43 -1.19
C ALA A 81 -11.32 -20.85 -1.40
N VAL A 82 -10.29 -21.70 -1.32
CA VAL A 82 -8.88 -21.30 -1.47
C VAL A 82 -8.60 -20.73 -2.86
N TYR A 83 -9.11 -21.34 -3.94
CA TYR A 83 -8.87 -20.81 -5.28
C TYR A 83 -9.46 -19.41 -5.48
N GLY A 84 -10.63 -19.13 -4.89
CA GLY A 84 -11.22 -17.80 -4.96
C GLY A 84 -10.44 -16.75 -4.16
N GLU A 85 -10.06 -17.07 -2.92
CA GLU A 85 -9.22 -16.19 -2.09
C GLU A 85 -7.87 -15.91 -2.77
N VAL A 86 -7.20 -16.94 -3.30
CA VAL A 86 -5.94 -16.79 -4.04
C VAL A 86 -6.14 -15.94 -5.30
N ALA A 87 -7.22 -16.16 -6.05
CA ALA A 87 -7.50 -15.36 -7.25
C ALA A 87 -7.74 -13.87 -6.92
N LEU A 88 -8.51 -13.57 -5.87
CA LEU A 88 -8.74 -12.20 -5.40
C LEU A 88 -7.45 -11.53 -4.95
N ASN A 89 -6.64 -12.21 -4.15
CA ASN A 89 -5.36 -11.69 -3.67
C ASN A 89 -4.34 -11.51 -4.81
N LEU A 90 -4.31 -12.40 -5.80
CA LEU A 90 -3.47 -12.25 -7.00
C LEU A 90 -3.91 -11.06 -7.86
N ALA A 91 -5.22 -10.85 -8.03
CA ALA A 91 -5.74 -9.67 -8.73
C ALA A 91 -5.36 -8.38 -8.01
N PHE A 92 -5.45 -8.36 -6.68
CA PHE A 92 -5.02 -7.21 -5.88
C PHE A 92 -3.50 -6.99 -5.95
N LEU A 93 -2.69 -8.05 -5.90
CA LEU A 93 -1.24 -7.99 -6.10
C LEU A 93 -0.89 -7.40 -7.48
N ALA A 94 -1.58 -7.84 -8.53
CA ALA A 94 -1.39 -7.30 -9.88
C ALA A 94 -1.70 -5.79 -9.93
N LEU A 95 -2.77 -5.35 -9.26
CA LEU A 95 -3.08 -3.92 -9.13
C LEU A 95 -1.95 -3.16 -8.41
N GLN A 96 -1.45 -3.67 -7.29
CA GLN A 96 -0.33 -3.05 -6.55
C GLN A 96 0.93 -2.91 -7.43
N LEU A 97 1.25 -3.93 -8.23
CA LEU A 97 2.38 -3.91 -9.16
C LEU A 97 2.16 -2.89 -10.29
N VAL A 98 0.96 -2.82 -10.86
CA VAL A 98 0.62 -1.81 -11.88
C VAL A 98 0.76 -0.40 -11.32
N VAL A 99 0.30 -0.15 -10.09
CA VAL A 99 0.43 1.14 -9.40
C VAL A 99 1.91 1.46 -9.15
N LEU A 100 2.70 0.49 -8.67
CA LEU A 100 4.14 0.65 -8.46
C LEU A 100 4.88 0.98 -9.76
N VAL A 101 4.63 0.24 -10.84
CA VAL A 101 5.24 0.49 -12.15
C VAL A 101 4.84 1.88 -12.67
N SER A 102 3.56 2.24 -12.53
CA SER A 102 3.06 3.58 -12.88
C SER A 102 3.77 4.68 -12.08
N MET A 103 4.00 4.44 -10.79
CA MET A 103 4.74 5.34 -9.91
C MET A 103 6.20 5.51 -10.38
N LEU A 104 6.92 4.41 -10.57
CA LEU A 104 8.33 4.42 -10.98
C LEU A 104 8.54 5.04 -12.36
N ARG A 105 7.60 4.81 -13.29
CA ARG A 105 7.58 5.44 -14.62
C ARG A 105 7.13 6.91 -14.60
N ARG A 106 6.78 7.46 -13.44
CA ARG A 106 6.25 8.83 -13.27
C ARG A 106 5.05 9.11 -14.18
N SER A 107 4.19 8.10 -14.36
CA SER A 107 3.03 8.19 -15.22
C SER A 107 1.97 9.10 -14.64
N ARG A 108 1.29 9.88 -15.49
CA ARG A 108 0.14 10.71 -15.09
C ARG A 108 -1.02 9.90 -14.51
N ARG A 109 -1.06 8.59 -14.78
CA ARG A 109 -2.10 7.68 -14.28
C ARG A 109 -1.87 7.27 -12.82
N PHE A 110 -0.67 7.50 -12.26
CA PHE A 110 -0.35 7.08 -10.91
C PHE A 110 -1.36 7.57 -9.86
N PRO A 111 -1.77 8.86 -9.80
CA PRO A 111 -2.73 9.31 -8.79
C PRO A 111 -4.08 8.58 -8.87
N GLN A 112 -4.57 8.34 -10.10
CA GLN A 112 -5.84 7.63 -10.34
C GLN A 112 -5.74 6.15 -9.97
N LEU A 113 -4.64 5.49 -10.34
CA LEU A 113 -4.40 4.08 -10.00
C LEU A 113 -4.21 3.89 -8.49
N PHE A 114 -3.54 4.83 -7.82
CA PHE A 114 -3.36 4.80 -6.36
C PHE A 114 -4.68 4.99 -5.62
N LEU A 115 -5.58 5.86 -6.13
CA LEU A 115 -6.95 5.99 -5.63
C LEU A 115 -7.73 4.68 -5.82
N LEU A 116 -7.63 4.06 -6.99
CA LEU A 116 -8.27 2.77 -7.27
C LEU A 116 -7.77 1.68 -6.31
N GLN A 117 -6.46 1.61 -6.04
CA GLN A 117 -5.89 0.69 -5.05
C GLN A 117 -6.47 0.92 -3.66
N TRP A 118 -6.64 2.18 -3.24
CA TRP A 118 -7.25 2.49 -1.94
C TRP A 118 -8.71 2.02 -1.85
N LEU A 119 -9.51 2.25 -2.88
CA LEU A 119 -10.89 1.77 -2.95
C LEU A 119 -10.97 0.24 -3.05
N ALA A 120 -9.99 -0.40 -3.67
CA ALA A 120 -9.94 -1.84 -3.80
C ALA A 120 -9.73 -2.55 -2.44
N ILE A 121 -9.10 -1.91 -1.45
CA ILE A 121 -8.90 -2.51 -0.11
C ILE A 121 -10.21 -3.00 0.52
N PRO A 122 -11.22 -2.15 0.78
CA PRO A 122 -12.47 -2.59 1.38
C PRO A 122 -13.27 -3.50 0.44
N VAL A 123 -13.18 -3.29 -0.88
CA VAL A 123 -13.89 -4.12 -1.86
C VAL A 123 -13.38 -5.55 -1.84
N VAL A 124 -12.06 -5.76 -1.90
CA VAL A 124 -11.45 -7.09 -1.85
C VAL A 124 -11.79 -7.77 -0.54
N PHE A 125 -11.69 -7.07 0.59
CA PHE A 125 -12.06 -7.62 1.90
C PHE A 125 -13.51 -8.12 1.97
N VAL A 126 -14.45 -7.32 1.46
CA VAL A 126 -15.88 -7.70 1.45
C VAL A 126 -16.13 -8.87 0.50
N LEU A 127 -15.55 -8.84 -0.71
CA LEU A 127 -15.69 -9.92 -1.68
C LEU A 127 -15.14 -11.24 -1.13
N ASP A 128 -13.98 -11.19 -0.50
CA ASP A 128 -13.34 -12.36 0.11
C ASP A 128 -14.18 -12.93 1.26
N THR A 129 -14.67 -12.07 2.16
CA THR A 129 -15.55 -12.47 3.27
C THR A 129 -16.83 -13.14 2.75
N ILE A 130 -17.48 -12.55 1.74
CA ILE A 130 -18.70 -13.11 1.14
C ILE A 130 -18.38 -14.44 0.47
N TRP A 131 -17.27 -14.53 -0.27
CA TRP A 131 -16.83 -15.75 -0.93
C TRP A 131 -16.65 -16.88 0.08
N ILE A 132 -15.80 -16.69 1.09
CA ILE A 132 -15.51 -17.69 2.11
C ILE A 132 -16.79 -18.11 2.85
N SER A 133 -17.61 -17.14 3.28
CA SER A 133 -18.87 -17.41 3.97
C SER A 133 -19.84 -18.24 3.11
N SER A 134 -19.94 -17.93 1.81
CA SER A 134 -20.84 -18.63 0.88
C SER A 134 -20.38 -20.04 0.54
N ILE A 135 -19.08 -20.26 0.37
CA ILE A 135 -18.53 -21.55 -0.08
C ILE A 135 -18.38 -22.54 1.06
N LEU A 136 -17.99 -22.07 2.24
CA LEU A 136 -17.83 -22.91 3.43
C LEU A 136 -19.12 -23.00 4.26
N GLU A 137 -20.18 -22.30 3.85
CA GLU A 137 -21.46 -22.20 4.58
C GLU A 137 -21.29 -21.73 6.03
N VAL A 138 -20.23 -20.95 6.28
CA VAL A 138 -19.90 -20.40 7.60
C VAL A 138 -20.55 -19.03 7.76
N PRO A 139 -21.26 -18.76 8.86
CA PRO A 139 -21.82 -17.44 9.14
C PRO A 139 -20.77 -16.32 9.08
N VAL A 140 -21.12 -15.18 8.48
CA VAL A 140 -20.23 -14.01 8.34
C VAL A 140 -19.67 -13.53 9.68
N ASN A 141 -20.43 -13.65 10.77
CA ASN A 141 -19.96 -13.26 12.12
C ASN A 141 -18.82 -14.15 12.65
N GLN A 142 -18.72 -15.40 12.18
CA GLN A 142 -17.60 -16.30 12.50
C GLN A 142 -16.38 -15.98 11.63
N VAL A 143 -16.60 -15.62 10.36
CA VAL A 143 -15.52 -15.17 9.46
C VAL A 143 -14.92 -13.83 9.94
N LEU A 144 -15.76 -12.94 10.47
CA LEU A 144 -15.36 -11.63 11.01
C LEU A 144 -15.01 -11.65 12.51
N ALA A 145 -14.80 -12.82 13.10
CA ALA A 145 -14.54 -12.93 14.53
C ALA A 145 -13.17 -12.34 14.95
N GLY A 146 -13.07 -11.94 16.22
CA GLY A 146 -11.82 -11.45 16.81
C GLY A 146 -11.30 -10.18 16.14
N ASP A 147 -10.01 -10.18 15.79
CA ASP A 147 -9.29 -9.01 15.27
C ASP A 147 -9.30 -8.92 13.73
N ALA A 148 -10.14 -9.70 13.04
CA ALA A 148 -10.17 -9.79 11.58
C ALA A 148 -10.35 -8.43 10.87
N LEU A 149 -11.04 -7.48 11.50
CA LEU A 149 -11.28 -6.14 10.97
C LEU A 149 -10.11 -5.16 11.19
N VAL A 150 -9.20 -5.45 12.12
CA VAL A 150 -8.15 -4.51 12.53
C VAL A 150 -7.20 -4.20 11.37
N ALA A 151 -6.71 -5.24 10.67
CA ALA A 151 -5.76 -5.07 9.59
C ALA A 151 -6.35 -4.37 8.34
N PRO A 152 -7.56 -4.73 7.85
CA PRO A 152 -8.23 -4.01 6.77
C PRO A 152 -8.51 -2.55 7.10
N ILE A 153 -9.00 -2.25 8.31
CA ILE A 153 -9.28 -0.86 8.75
C ILE A 153 -7.98 -0.05 8.82
N ALA A 154 -6.93 -0.60 9.45
CA ALA A 154 -5.64 0.07 9.55
C ALA A 154 -5.04 0.34 8.16
N SER A 155 -5.17 -0.61 7.23
CA SER A 155 -4.71 -0.46 5.85
C SER A 155 -5.51 0.59 5.10
N PHE A 156 -6.84 0.60 5.23
CA PHE A 156 -7.70 1.60 4.59
C PHE A 156 -7.42 3.01 5.08
N VAL A 157 -7.30 3.21 6.40
CA VAL A 157 -6.99 4.52 6.99
C VAL A 157 -5.58 4.96 6.61
N GLY A 158 -4.59 4.07 6.75
CA GLY A 158 -3.20 4.35 6.44
C GLY A 158 -3.00 4.73 4.97
N THR A 159 -3.57 3.96 4.05
CA THR A 159 -3.52 4.28 2.62
C THR A 159 -4.34 5.53 2.27
N GLY A 160 -5.46 5.77 2.95
CA GLY A 160 -6.29 6.96 2.75
C GLY A 160 -5.56 8.27 3.06
N ILE A 161 -4.72 8.29 4.09
CA ILE A 161 -3.84 9.43 4.39
C ILE A 161 -2.91 9.72 3.22
N TRP A 162 -2.33 8.68 2.61
CA TRP A 162 -1.48 8.82 1.44
C TRP A 162 -2.24 9.27 0.19
N VAL A 163 -3.49 8.83 0.00
CA VAL A 163 -4.35 9.32 -1.08
C VAL A 163 -4.55 10.83 -0.95
N ALA A 164 -4.91 11.31 0.24
CA ALA A 164 -5.05 12.74 0.50
C ALA A 164 -3.74 13.51 0.20
N TYR A 165 -2.60 12.95 0.59
CA TYR A 165 -1.28 13.50 0.27
C TYR A 165 -1.02 13.55 -1.25
N VAL A 166 -1.32 12.48 -1.99
CA VAL A 166 -1.12 12.39 -3.45
C VAL A 166 -1.88 13.48 -4.20
N TYR A 167 -3.13 13.77 -3.79
CA TYR A 167 -3.95 14.79 -4.46
C TYR A 167 -3.64 16.22 -4.00
N LYS A 168 -3.18 16.42 -2.76
CA LYS A 168 -2.89 17.76 -2.22
C LYS A 168 -1.45 18.23 -2.47
N SER A 169 -0.50 17.31 -2.64
CA SER A 169 0.93 17.63 -2.71
C SER A 169 1.35 18.27 -4.05
N ILE A 170 1.92 19.47 -3.96
CA ILE A 170 2.52 20.19 -5.11
C ILE A 170 3.63 19.36 -5.76
N ARG A 171 4.46 18.67 -4.97
CA ARG A 171 5.54 17.81 -5.49
C ARG A 171 4.99 16.66 -6.33
N VAL A 172 3.91 16.02 -5.89
CA VAL A 172 3.26 14.91 -6.63
C VAL A 172 2.72 15.45 -7.94
N ARG A 173 1.97 16.57 -7.91
CA ARG A 173 1.51 17.24 -9.12
C ARG A 173 2.65 17.56 -10.09
N ASN A 174 3.76 18.11 -9.59
CA ASN A 174 4.92 18.45 -10.40
C ASN A 174 5.67 17.22 -10.95
N THR A 175 5.62 16.08 -10.24
CA THR A 175 6.33 14.85 -10.61
C THR A 175 5.56 14.01 -11.63
N PHE A 176 4.22 13.95 -11.49
CA PHE A 176 3.38 13.07 -12.29
C PHE A 176 2.57 13.80 -13.36
N ASN A 177 2.29 15.10 -13.26
CA ASN A 177 1.50 15.83 -14.27
C ASN A 177 2.33 16.67 -15.25
N ARG A 178 3.65 16.82 -15.04
CA ARG A 178 4.47 17.70 -15.89
C ARG A 178 4.78 17.04 -17.23
N THR A 179 4.21 17.62 -18.28
CA THR A 179 4.49 17.25 -19.68
C THR A 179 4.69 18.46 -20.58
N GLY A 180 4.92 19.64 -20.00
CA GLY A 180 5.03 20.89 -20.78
C GLY A 180 6.38 21.61 -20.71
N ALA A 181 7.23 21.36 -19.70
CA ALA A 181 8.43 22.19 -19.52
C ALA A 181 9.58 21.81 -20.46
N SER A 182 9.70 20.54 -20.86
CA SER A 182 10.75 20.10 -21.79
C SER A 182 10.44 20.46 -23.25
N GLY A 183 9.17 20.71 -23.60
CA GLY A 183 8.75 21.12 -24.94
C GLY A 183 8.83 22.63 -25.19
N GLN A 184 8.85 23.45 -24.13
CA GLN A 184 9.00 24.90 -24.24
C GLN A 184 10.45 25.34 -24.43
N VAL A 185 11.41 24.65 -23.80
CA VAL A 185 12.84 24.94 -24.01
C VAL A 185 13.29 24.53 -25.42
N ALA A 186 12.76 23.42 -25.95
CA ALA A 186 13.08 22.95 -27.30
C ALA A 186 12.39 23.73 -28.45
N ARG A 187 11.42 24.61 -28.16
CA ARG A 187 10.78 25.50 -29.14
C ARG A 187 11.29 26.94 -29.09
N ALA A 188 12.15 27.25 -28.12
CA ALA A 188 12.75 28.57 -27.93
C ALA A 188 14.25 28.61 -28.33
N SER A 189 14.73 27.55 -29.01
CA SER A 189 16.09 27.45 -29.58
C SER A 189 16.01 27.38 -31.10
#